data_AF-A0A328PJV7-F1
#
_entry.id   AF-A0A328PJV7-F1
#
_cell.length_a   1.000
_cell.length_b   1.000
_cell.length_c   1.000
_cell.angle_alpha   90.00
_cell.angle_beta   90.00
_cell.angle_gamma   90.00
#
_symmetry.space_group_name_H-M   'P 1'
#
loop_
_entity.id
_entity.type
_entity.pdbx_description
1 polymer ?
#
loop_
_entity_poly.entity_id
_entity_poly.type
_entity_poly.pdbx_seq_one_letter_code
_entity_poly.pdbx_strand_id
1 'polypeptide(L)'
;MWNWLSNHRSKSPAQTKATHKWKIEVDEISAGVDCTGHLLNNGGSYEQDTKTRFQWKLELNEDEKKRLFEGQEISEEGSVEFIRADDKRKLWPFLVGKGNEGLKVEINEHGGALKVDLGRWAKGERGGWVMNSTFTCTWTGLKGQSKGRVIYQATLDRMDGELWQYIRPSTPLKLRISLGECRPSSDEQKAECNLKVTTSKN
;
A
#
# COMPACT_ATOMS: atom_id res chain seq x y z
N MET A 1 -58.26 -15.58 44.52
CA MET A 1 -56.81 -15.83 44.72
C MET A 1 -56.44 -16.92 43.73
N TRP A 2 -55.65 -16.73 42.67
CA TRP A 2 -54.37 -16.05 42.55
C TRP A 2 -54.22 -15.28 41.23
N ASN A 3 -53.30 -14.31 41.29
CA ASN A 3 -52.96 -13.30 40.30
C ASN A 3 -52.24 -13.82 39.06
N TRP A 4 -52.40 -13.05 37.98
CA TRP A 4 -51.56 -12.90 36.80
C TRP A 4 -50.05 -12.85 37.11
N LEU A 5 -49.23 -13.30 36.15
CA LEU A 5 -48.09 -12.54 35.61
C LEU A 5 -47.73 -13.10 34.22
N SER A 6 -48.30 -12.48 33.17
CA SER A 6 -47.82 -12.65 31.79
C SER A 6 -46.45 -12.01 31.66
N ASN A 7 -45.43 -12.82 31.37
CA ASN A 7 -44.06 -12.39 31.20
C ASN A 7 -43.87 -11.84 29.78
N HIS A 8 -44.44 -10.66 29.49
CA HIS A 8 -44.13 -9.91 28.28
C HIS A 8 -42.71 -9.35 28.38
N ARG A 9 -41.73 -10.16 27.98
CA ARG A 9 -40.38 -9.69 27.71
C ARG A 9 -40.45 -8.76 26.50
N SER A 10 -40.58 -7.47 26.76
CA SER A 10 -40.43 -6.42 25.75
C SER A 10 -39.06 -6.58 25.10
N LYS A 11 -39.02 -7.15 23.89
CA LYS A 11 -37.87 -7.01 22.99
C LYS A 11 -37.93 -5.59 22.43
N SER A 12 -37.61 -4.60 23.26
CA SER A 12 -37.26 -3.29 22.71
C SER A 12 -35.98 -3.49 21.89
N PRO A 13 -35.99 -3.25 20.57
CA PRO A 13 -34.76 -3.18 19.82
C PRO A 13 -33.91 -2.07 20.46
N ALA A 14 -32.66 -2.38 20.79
CA ALA A 14 -31.71 -1.38 21.27
C ALA A 14 -31.69 -0.24 20.25
N GLN A 15 -32.04 0.97 20.69
CA GLN A 15 -31.99 2.16 19.84
C GLN A 15 -30.54 2.40 19.42
N THR A 16 -30.19 1.98 18.20
CA THR A 16 -28.92 2.30 17.53
C THR A 16 -28.96 3.71 16.91
N LYS A 17 -29.54 4.69 17.61
CA LYS A 17 -29.38 6.09 17.19
C LYS A 17 -27.97 6.51 17.58
N ALA A 18 -27.17 6.89 16.59
CA ALA A 18 -25.86 7.49 16.81
C ALA A 18 -26.01 8.66 17.80
N THR A 19 -25.38 8.54 18.98
CA THR A 19 -25.52 9.49 20.09
C THR A 19 -24.66 10.74 19.93
N HIS A 20 -23.74 10.74 18.97
CA HIS A 20 -22.80 11.84 18.73
C HIS A 20 -22.62 12.09 17.23
N LYS A 21 -22.48 13.37 16.84
CA LYS A 21 -22.09 13.77 15.48
C LYS A 21 -20.57 13.71 15.40
N TRP A 22 -20.03 12.64 14.83
CA TRP A 22 -18.60 12.49 14.60
C TRP A 22 -18.21 13.22 13.31
N LYS A 23 -17.10 13.98 13.35
CA LYS A 23 -16.40 14.44 12.14
C LYS A 23 -15.15 13.58 12.02
N ILE A 24 -15.09 12.75 10.98
CA ILE A 24 -13.90 11.93 10.70
C ILE A 24 -13.02 12.75 9.76
N GLU A 25 -11.80 13.06 10.18
CA GLU A 25 -10.79 13.71 9.35
C GLU A 25 -9.71 12.66 9.03
N VAL A 26 -9.46 12.46 7.73
CA VAL A 26 -8.38 11.60 7.23
C VAL A 26 -7.52 12.47 6.31
N ASP A 27 -6.31 12.75 6.78
CA ASP A 27 -5.33 13.53 6.03
C ASP A 27 -4.54 12.66 5.05
N GLU A 28 -4.35 11.38 5.37
CA GLU A 28 -3.56 10.45 4.59
C GLU A 28 -4.04 9.00 4.76
N ILE A 29 -4.10 8.25 3.66
CA ILE A 29 -4.23 6.79 3.71
C ILE A 29 -2.92 6.17 3.23
N SER A 30 -2.16 5.58 4.16
CA SER A 30 -0.97 4.80 3.85
C SER A 30 -1.11 3.37 4.34
N ALA A 31 -0.57 2.44 3.57
CA ALA A 31 -0.53 1.02 3.93
C ALA A 31 0.72 0.38 3.31
N GLY A 32 1.08 -0.79 3.79
CA GLY A 32 2.20 -1.53 3.22
C GLY A 32 2.16 -3.00 3.54
N VAL A 33 2.91 -3.77 2.77
CA VAL A 33 3.09 -5.20 2.93
C VAL A 33 4.53 -5.51 3.23
N ASP A 34 4.75 -6.41 4.19
CA ASP A 34 6.08 -6.84 4.55
C ASP A 34 6.64 -7.77 3.47
N CYS A 35 7.93 -7.59 3.21
CA CYS A 35 8.68 -8.26 2.18
C CYS A 35 9.97 -8.86 2.75
N THR A 36 10.46 -9.90 2.10
CA THR A 36 11.72 -10.58 2.43
C THR A 36 12.51 -10.85 1.17
N GLY A 37 13.82 -10.75 1.24
CA GLY A 37 14.71 -11.00 0.11
C GLY A 37 16.14 -10.60 0.42
N HIS A 38 16.99 -10.68 -0.59
CA HIS A 38 18.41 -10.39 -0.48
C HIS A 38 18.70 -9.03 -1.08
N LEU A 39 19.42 -8.20 -0.33
CA LEU A 39 19.95 -6.93 -0.82
C LEU A 39 21.41 -7.14 -1.24
N LEU A 40 21.74 -6.82 -2.49
CA LEU A 40 23.13 -6.82 -2.96
C LEU A 40 23.81 -5.49 -2.58
N ASN A 41 24.94 -5.59 -1.89
CA ASN A 41 25.78 -4.43 -1.62
C ASN A 41 26.48 -3.95 -2.91
N ASN A 42 26.79 -2.65 -3.02
CA ASN A 42 27.44 -2.02 -4.19
C ASN A 42 28.81 -2.62 -4.61
N GLY A 43 29.32 -3.64 -3.92
CA GLY A 43 30.55 -4.38 -4.23
C GLY A 43 30.33 -5.85 -4.66
N GLY A 44 29.09 -6.30 -4.83
CA GLY A 44 28.74 -7.56 -5.49
C GLY A 44 28.99 -8.86 -4.71
N SER A 45 29.43 -8.83 -3.44
CA SER A 45 29.87 -10.04 -2.73
C SER A 45 29.09 -10.42 -1.47
N TYR A 46 28.14 -9.60 -1.00
CA TYR A 46 27.39 -9.92 0.22
C TYR A 46 25.89 -9.73 0.01
N GLU A 47 25.17 -10.85 0.12
CA GLU A 47 23.71 -10.93 0.18
C GLU A 47 23.29 -10.90 1.65
N GLN A 48 22.60 -9.84 2.08
CA GLN A 48 22.00 -9.80 3.40
C GLN A 48 20.50 -10.07 3.29
N ASP A 49 20.02 -11.08 4.02
CA ASP A 49 18.59 -11.25 4.29
C ASP A 49 18.06 -9.98 4.94
N THR A 50 17.24 -9.26 4.20
CA THR A 50 16.74 -7.96 4.62
C THR A 50 15.22 -8.01 4.66
N LYS A 51 14.67 -7.72 5.84
CA LYS A 51 13.23 -7.45 5.98
C LYS A 51 12.95 -6.07 5.45
N THR A 52 12.01 -5.99 4.53
CA THR A 52 11.64 -4.74 3.86
C THR A 52 10.13 -4.58 3.87
N ARG A 53 9.65 -3.42 3.46
CA ARG A 53 8.22 -3.13 3.34
C ARG A 53 7.96 -2.37 2.07
N PHE A 54 7.04 -2.89 1.27
CA PHE A 54 6.46 -2.19 0.13
C PHE A 54 5.29 -1.36 0.63
N GLN A 55 5.47 -0.05 0.64
CA GLN A 55 4.48 0.91 1.11
C GLN A 55 3.90 1.71 -0.04
N TRP A 56 2.66 2.11 0.13
CA TRP A 56 2.02 3.08 -0.73
C TRP A 56 1.25 4.11 0.09
N LYS A 57 1.12 5.29 -0.49
CA LYS A 57 0.33 6.39 0.04
C LYS A 57 -0.63 6.89 -1.03
N LEU A 58 -1.88 7.05 -0.62
CA LEU A 58 -2.95 7.65 -1.41
C LEU A 58 -3.23 9.05 -0.89
N GLU A 59 -3.23 10.01 -1.81
CA GLU A 59 -3.69 11.36 -1.55
C GLU A 59 -5.10 11.46 -2.11
N LEU A 60 -6.07 11.73 -1.24
CA LEU A 60 -7.47 11.84 -1.60
C LEU A 60 -7.91 13.30 -1.56
N ASN A 61 -8.64 13.75 -2.58
CA ASN A 61 -9.34 15.03 -2.51
C ASN A 61 -10.60 14.92 -1.63
N GLU A 62 -11.24 16.06 -1.35
CA GLU A 62 -12.40 16.13 -0.46
C GLU A 62 -13.60 15.31 -0.97
N ASP A 63 -13.81 15.25 -2.27
CA ASP A 63 -14.91 14.47 -2.87
C ASP A 63 -14.66 12.97 -2.74
N GLU A 64 -13.43 12.51 -2.96
CA GLU A 64 -13.02 11.11 -2.77
C GLU A 64 -13.13 10.68 -1.31
N LYS A 65 -12.65 11.50 -0.38
CA LYS A 65 -12.81 11.26 1.06
C LYS A 65 -14.28 11.08 1.41
N LYS A 66 -15.14 12.01 0.96
CA LYS A 66 -16.58 11.94 1.19
C LYS A 66 -17.18 10.65 0.67
N ARG A 67 -16.89 10.28 -0.58
CA ARG A 67 -17.38 9.04 -1.20
C ARG A 67 -16.91 7.80 -0.43
N LEU A 68 -15.65 7.78 -0.01
CA LEU A 68 -15.09 6.69 0.78
C LEU A 68 -15.80 6.53 2.13
N PHE A 69 -16.11 7.64 2.81
CA PHE A 69 -16.88 7.63 4.08
C PHE A 69 -18.37 7.29 3.90
N GLU A 70 -18.92 7.52 2.72
CA GLU A 70 -20.26 7.04 2.34
C GLU A 70 -20.28 5.53 2.00
N GLY A 71 -19.14 4.84 2.18
CA GLY A 71 -19.00 3.41 1.91
C GLY A 71 -18.80 3.07 0.43
N GLN A 72 -18.52 4.07 -0.41
CA GLN A 72 -18.24 3.83 -1.82
C GLN A 72 -16.78 3.38 -2.03
N GLU A 73 -16.58 2.52 -3.02
CA GLU A 73 -15.24 2.19 -3.51
C GLU A 73 -14.70 3.37 -4.34
N ILE A 74 -13.44 3.73 -4.11
CA ILE A 74 -12.71 4.72 -4.91
C ILE A 74 -11.47 4.06 -5.52
N SER A 75 -10.99 4.60 -6.65
CA SER A 75 -9.87 4.04 -7.41
C SER A 75 -8.85 5.13 -7.70
N GLU A 76 -7.72 5.08 -7.02
CA GLU A 76 -6.70 6.14 -7.07
C GLU A 76 -5.30 5.59 -7.35
N GLU A 77 -4.41 6.48 -7.81
CA GLU A 77 -3.00 6.18 -7.99
C GLU A 77 -2.22 6.38 -6.69
N GLY A 78 -1.52 5.33 -6.27
CA GLY A 78 -0.66 5.35 -5.09
C GLY A 78 0.75 5.81 -5.42
N SER A 79 1.26 6.74 -4.62
CA SER A 79 2.71 6.94 -4.49
C SER A 79 3.31 5.73 -3.79
N VAL A 80 4.53 5.34 -4.17
CA VAL A 80 5.15 4.08 -3.74
C VAL A 80 6.48 4.36 -3.07
N GLU A 81 6.73 3.65 -1.96
CA GLU A 81 8.01 3.61 -1.28
C GLU A 81 8.40 2.16 -0.98
N PHE A 82 9.69 1.86 -1.04
CA PHE A 82 10.22 0.60 -0.61
C PHE A 82 11.27 0.86 0.47
N ILE A 83 11.02 0.38 1.68
CA ILE A 83 11.81 0.73 2.87
C ILE A 83 12.35 -0.51 3.58
N ARG A 84 13.44 -0.35 4.30
CA ARG A 84 13.92 -1.35 5.26
C ARG A 84 13.02 -1.36 6.50
N ALA A 85 12.79 -2.54 7.06
CA ALA A 85 11.94 -2.70 8.25
C ALA A 85 12.64 -2.31 9.56
N ASP A 86 13.98 -2.34 9.61
CA ASP A 86 14.79 -2.15 10.82
C ASP A 86 15.15 -0.68 11.12
N ASP A 87 15.22 0.18 10.11
CA ASP A 87 15.62 1.59 10.28
C ASP A 87 14.75 2.59 9.49
N LYS A 88 13.66 2.13 8.85
CA LYS A 88 12.81 2.90 7.91
C LYS A 88 13.58 3.58 6.78
N ARG A 89 14.81 3.19 6.50
CA ARG A 89 15.60 3.76 5.41
C ARG A 89 14.95 3.38 4.08
N LYS A 90 14.74 4.37 3.23
CA LYS A 90 14.26 4.15 1.86
C LYS A 90 15.30 3.38 1.06
N LEU A 91 14.90 2.21 0.56
CA LEU A 91 15.60 1.48 -0.49
C LEU A 91 15.20 2.01 -1.87
N TRP A 92 13.97 2.52 -1.99
CA TRP A 92 13.48 3.21 -3.18
C TRP A 92 12.35 4.20 -2.84
N PRO A 93 12.34 5.42 -3.41
CA PRO A 93 13.45 6.03 -4.15
C PRO A 93 14.64 6.29 -3.22
N PHE A 94 15.87 6.00 -3.68
CA PHE A 94 17.09 6.21 -2.92
C PHE A 94 17.64 7.62 -3.18
N LEU A 95 17.62 8.47 -2.16
CA LEU A 95 17.82 9.91 -2.32
C LEU A 95 19.28 10.37 -2.55
N VAL A 96 20.27 9.45 -2.52
CA VAL A 96 21.70 9.81 -2.55
C VAL A 96 22.42 9.18 -3.74
N GLY A 97 23.19 9.97 -4.49
CA GLY A 97 24.06 9.52 -5.57
C GLY A 97 23.55 9.82 -6.99
N LYS A 98 24.31 9.39 -8.01
CA LYS A 98 24.00 9.56 -9.44
C LYS A 98 23.52 8.24 -10.05
N GLY A 99 22.66 8.31 -11.06
CA GLY A 99 22.31 7.18 -11.91
C GLY A 99 20.83 6.80 -11.91
N ASN A 100 20.49 5.95 -12.87
CA ASN A 100 19.12 5.50 -13.12
C ASN A 100 18.81 4.26 -12.29
N GLU A 101 17.82 4.37 -11.43
CA GLU A 101 17.27 3.23 -10.69
C GLU A 101 15.82 3.01 -11.05
N GLY A 102 15.28 1.89 -10.63
CA GLY A 102 13.85 1.71 -10.70
C GLY A 102 13.35 0.61 -9.79
N LEU A 103 12.03 0.54 -9.75
CA LEU A 103 11.28 -0.47 -9.05
C LEU A 103 10.30 -1.12 -10.04
N LYS A 104 10.32 -2.45 -10.10
CA LYS A 104 9.29 -3.23 -10.79
C LYS A 104 8.58 -4.10 -9.77
N VAL A 105 7.26 -4.07 -9.78
CA VAL A 105 6.42 -4.85 -8.88
C VAL A 105 5.42 -5.63 -9.72
N GLU A 106 5.45 -6.93 -9.56
CA GLU A 106 4.58 -7.86 -10.28
C GLU A 106 3.97 -8.89 -9.35
N ILE A 107 2.82 -9.43 -9.72
CA ILE A 107 2.24 -10.56 -9.02
C ILE A 107 3.12 -11.78 -9.29
N ASN A 108 3.58 -12.43 -8.23
CA ASN A 108 4.47 -13.57 -8.35
C ASN A 108 3.83 -14.76 -9.08
N GLU A 109 4.66 -15.72 -9.48
CA GLU A 109 4.25 -16.89 -10.26
C GLU A 109 3.27 -17.82 -9.54
N HIS A 110 3.13 -17.66 -8.22
CA HIS A 110 2.22 -18.46 -7.39
C HIS A 110 0.86 -17.79 -7.15
N GLY A 111 0.67 -16.52 -7.54
CA GLY A 111 -0.65 -15.86 -7.51
C GLY A 111 -1.18 -15.55 -6.11
N GLY A 112 -0.32 -15.02 -5.25
CA GLY A 112 -0.68 -14.63 -3.87
C GLY A 112 0.37 -13.81 -3.12
N ALA A 113 1.44 -13.41 -3.81
CA ALA A 113 2.49 -12.56 -3.29
C ALA A 113 2.93 -11.59 -4.39
N LEU A 114 3.60 -10.51 -4.00
CA LEU A 114 4.32 -9.66 -4.93
C LEU A 114 5.75 -10.11 -5.06
N LYS A 115 6.30 -9.97 -6.26
CA LYS A 115 7.71 -9.91 -6.52
C LYS A 115 8.10 -8.45 -6.76
N VAL A 116 9.06 -7.95 -6.00
CA VAL A 116 9.58 -6.58 -6.08
C VAL A 116 11.03 -6.67 -6.53
N ASP A 117 11.29 -6.24 -7.75
CA ASP A 117 12.64 -6.16 -8.33
C ASP A 117 13.15 -4.72 -8.22
N LEU A 118 14.28 -4.56 -7.54
CA LEU A 118 15.04 -3.33 -7.44
C LEU A 118 16.25 -3.42 -8.37
N GLY A 119 16.38 -2.44 -9.27
CA GLY A 119 17.42 -2.47 -10.29
C GLY A 119 18.02 -1.11 -10.60
N ARG A 120 19.14 -1.15 -11.32
CA ARG A 120 19.72 0.02 -11.99
C ARG A 120 19.65 -0.18 -13.50
N TRP A 121 19.36 0.87 -14.24
CA TRP A 121 19.55 0.84 -15.69
C TRP A 121 21.01 1.09 -16.00
N ALA A 122 21.66 0.17 -16.70
CA ALA A 122 22.99 0.42 -17.25
C ALA A 122 22.89 1.52 -18.32
N LYS A 123 23.71 2.59 -18.22
CA LYS A 123 23.83 3.59 -19.28
C LYS A 123 24.53 2.95 -20.50
N GLY A 124 23.86 2.91 -21.66
CA GLY A 124 24.41 2.45 -22.95
C GLY A 124 23.34 2.33 -24.05
N GLU A 125 23.76 2.23 -25.32
CA GLU A 125 22.90 2.27 -26.54
C GLU A 125 21.83 1.14 -26.62
N ARG A 126 21.96 0.10 -25.79
CA ARG A 126 20.97 -0.99 -25.64
C ARG A 126 20.60 -1.20 -24.17
N GLY A 127 20.44 -0.11 -23.42
CA GLY A 127 20.24 -0.12 -21.96
C GLY A 127 19.21 -1.15 -21.50
N GLY A 128 19.70 -2.24 -20.89
CA GLY A 128 18.88 -3.27 -20.27
C GLY A 128 18.75 -3.03 -18.76
N TRP A 129 17.66 -3.49 -18.19
CA TRP A 129 17.46 -3.50 -16.74
C TRP A 129 18.42 -4.50 -16.09
N VAL A 130 19.30 -4.03 -15.21
CA VAL A 130 20.13 -4.91 -14.38
C VAL A 130 19.45 -5.03 -13.02
N MET A 131 18.87 -6.21 -12.76
CA MET A 131 18.29 -6.54 -11.46
C MET A 131 19.41 -6.69 -10.44
N ASN A 132 19.35 -5.92 -9.36
CA ASN A 132 20.32 -6.01 -8.28
C ASN A 132 19.73 -6.72 -7.06
N SER A 133 18.42 -6.69 -6.86
CA SER A 133 17.80 -7.30 -5.68
C SER A 133 16.36 -7.65 -5.95
N THR A 134 15.92 -8.80 -5.45
CA THR A 134 14.55 -9.29 -5.60
C THR A 134 13.99 -9.62 -4.22
N PHE A 135 12.76 -9.17 -3.99
CA PHE A 135 12.04 -9.38 -2.74
C PHE A 135 10.68 -10.00 -3.02
N THR A 136 10.21 -10.81 -2.09
CA THR A 136 8.85 -11.36 -2.09
C THR A 136 8.04 -10.75 -0.97
N CYS A 137 6.88 -10.17 -1.28
CA CYS A 137 5.97 -9.56 -0.31
C CYS A 137 4.68 -10.37 -0.19
N THR A 138 4.25 -10.61 1.04
CA THR A 138 2.99 -11.33 1.27
C THR A 138 1.82 -10.36 1.15
N TRP A 139 0.92 -10.58 0.19
CA TRP A 139 -0.29 -9.76 0.03
C TRP A 139 -1.51 -10.65 -0.28
N THR A 140 -2.32 -10.90 0.74
CA THR A 140 -3.49 -11.79 0.68
C THR A 140 -4.57 -11.33 -0.29
N GLY A 141 -4.68 -10.02 -0.55
CA GLY A 141 -5.60 -9.40 -1.52
C GLY A 141 -5.32 -9.71 -3.00
N LEU A 142 -4.23 -10.44 -3.31
CA LEU A 142 -3.84 -10.79 -4.69
C LEU A 142 -4.28 -12.19 -5.12
N LYS A 143 -4.93 -12.97 -4.24
CA LYS A 143 -5.40 -14.31 -4.57
C LYS A 143 -6.28 -14.28 -5.83
N GLY A 144 -5.92 -15.10 -6.82
CA GLY A 144 -6.67 -15.23 -8.08
C GLY A 144 -6.39 -14.16 -9.13
N GLN A 145 -5.44 -13.26 -8.90
CA GLN A 145 -5.00 -12.31 -9.93
C GLN A 145 -3.99 -12.92 -10.90
N SER A 146 -3.87 -12.31 -12.10
CA SER A 146 -3.00 -12.79 -13.17
C SER A 146 -1.52 -12.78 -12.76
N LYS A 147 -0.89 -13.96 -12.80
CA LYS A 147 0.54 -14.16 -12.55
C LYS A 147 1.39 -13.36 -13.54
N GLY A 148 2.55 -12.86 -13.10
CA GLY A 148 3.48 -12.07 -13.92
C GLY A 148 2.94 -10.69 -14.32
N ARG A 149 1.73 -10.32 -13.89
CA ARG A 149 1.16 -9.01 -14.16
C ARG A 149 1.93 -7.96 -13.37
N VAL A 150 2.51 -7.02 -14.10
CA VAL A 150 3.12 -5.81 -13.54
C VAL A 150 2.03 -4.90 -12.99
N ILE A 151 2.11 -4.58 -11.70
CA ILE A 151 1.17 -3.68 -11.01
C ILE A 151 1.80 -2.32 -10.71
N TYR A 152 3.12 -2.24 -10.74
CA TYR A 152 3.86 -0.99 -10.65
C TYR A 152 5.18 -1.12 -11.37
N GLN A 153 5.55 -0.11 -12.14
CA GLN A 153 6.88 0.00 -12.72
C GLN A 153 7.24 1.45 -12.91
N ALA A 154 8.30 1.88 -12.23
CA ALA A 154 8.78 3.24 -12.32
C ALA A 154 10.31 3.28 -12.39
N THR A 155 10.79 4.30 -13.08
CA THR A 155 12.21 4.65 -13.09
C THR A 155 12.40 5.99 -12.40
N LEU A 156 13.56 6.13 -11.77
CA LEU A 156 14.04 7.39 -11.22
C LEU A 156 15.29 7.75 -12.01
N ASP A 157 15.22 8.87 -12.73
CA ASP A 157 16.37 9.48 -13.40
C ASP A 157 16.96 10.57 -12.50
N ARG A 158 18.29 10.58 -12.39
CA ARG A 158 19.06 11.54 -11.60
C ARG A 158 20.12 12.14 -12.50
N MET A 159 19.90 13.38 -12.92
CA MET A 159 20.88 14.17 -13.66
C MET A 159 21.83 14.90 -12.71
N ASP A 160 23.06 15.15 -13.16
CA ASP A 160 24.11 15.75 -12.34
C ASP A 160 23.71 17.14 -11.81
N GLY A 161 23.85 17.34 -10.49
CA GLY A 161 23.84 18.66 -9.87
C GLY A 161 22.46 19.29 -9.62
N GLU A 162 21.36 18.68 -10.05
CA GLU A 162 20.02 19.20 -9.79
C GLU A 162 19.30 18.45 -8.65
N LEU A 163 18.61 19.22 -7.80
CA LEU A 163 17.69 18.76 -6.75
C LEU A 163 16.46 18.01 -7.29
N TRP A 164 16.28 17.97 -8.61
CA TRP A 164 15.06 17.48 -9.24
C TRP A 164 15.09 15.96 -9.41
N GLN A 165 14.34 15.28 -8.55
CA GLN A 165 14.06 13.86 -8.64
C GLN A 165 12.70 13.68 -9.33
N TYR A 166 12.70 13.04 -10.50
CA TYR A 166 11.46 12.69 -11.19
C TYR A 166 11.29 11.18 -11.23
N ILE A 167 10.33 10.70 -10.44
CA ILE A 167 9.79 9.35 -10.61
C ILE A 167 8.93 9.36 -11.88
N ARG A 168 9.24 8.47 -12.82
CA ARG A 168 8.47 8.28 -14.05
C ARG A 168 7.84 6.89 -14.04
N PRO A 169 6.58 6.77 -13.57
CA PRO A 169 5.87 5.51 -13.63
C PRO A 169 5.51 5.18 -15.08
N SER A 170 6.12 4.13 -15.63
CA SER A 170 5.64 3.48 -16.87
C SER A 170 4.37 2.66 -16.64
N THR A 171 4.12 2.27 -15.39
CA THR A 171 2.91 1.56 -14.95
C THR A 171 2.60 2.06 -13.53
N PRO A 172 1.64 2.97 -13.34
CA PRO A 172 1.31 3.49 -12.01
C PRO A 172 0.58 2.42 -11.17
N LEU A 173 0.69 2.55 -9.85
CA LEU A 173 0.02 1.65 -8.91
C LEU A 173 -1.41 2.12 -8.71
N LYS A 174 -2.36 1.55 -9.47
CA LYS A 174 -3.78 1.83 -9.29
C LYS A 174 -4.38 0.94 -8.21
N LEU A 175 -4.91 1.58 -7.17
CA LEU A 175 -5.49 0.94 -6.00
C LEU A 175 -6.98 1.23 -5.94
N ARG A 176 -7.77 0.19 -5.66
CA ARG A 176 -9.16 0.30 -5.26
C ARG A 176 -9.25 0.14 -3.76
N ILE A 177 -9.83 1.13 -3.11
CA ILE A 177 -10.00 1.16 -1.67
C ILE A 177 -11.46 1.36 -1.27
N SER A 178 -11.84 0.70 -0.19
CA SER A 178 -13.14 0.85 0.44
C SER A 178 -13.00 0.68 1.96
N LEU A 179 -13.74 1.46 2.73
CA LEU A 179 -13.83 1.25 4.17
C LEU A 179 -14.83 0.12 4.47
N GLY A 180 -14.42 -0.80 5.31
CA GLY A 180 -15.29 -1.77 5.95
C GLY A 180 -15.94 -1.18 7.20
N GLU A 181 -16.45 -2.05 8.07
CA GLU A 181 -17.03 -1.62 9.34
C GLU A 181 -16.03 -0.80 10.17
N CYS A 182 -16.46 0.38 10.60
CA CYS A 182 -15.75 1.23 11.54
C CYS A 182 -16.19 0.93 12.97
N ARG A 183 -15.24 0.90 13.91
CA ARG A 183 -15.48 0.71 15.33
C ARG A 183 -14.94 1.90 16.11
N PRO A 184 -15.52 2.23 17.28
CA PRO A 184 -14.90 3.18 18.19
C PRO A 184 -13.47 2.73 18.51
N SER A 185 -12.51 3.63 18.41
CA SER A 185 -11.14 3.36 18.84
C SER A 185 -11.03 3.44 20.37
N SER A 186 -9.88 3.08 20.93
CA SER A 186 -9.59 3.32 22.35
C SER A 186 -9.55 4.80 22.73
N ASP A 187 -9.35 5.68 21.75
CA ASP A 187 -9.53 7.12 21.88
C ASP A 187 -11.01 7.43 21.62
N GLU A 188 -11.72 7.92 22.65
CA GLU A 188 -13.17 8.15 22.63
C GLU A 188 -13.62 9.10 21.50
N GLN A 189 -12.69 9.83 20.88
CA GLN A 189 -12.97 10.75 19.78
C GLN A 189 -12.66 10.22 18.38
N LYS A 190 -12.18 8.97 18.25
CA LYS A 190 -11.74 8.42 16.97
C LYS A 190 -12.43 7.09 16.65
N ALA A 191 -12.55 6.82 15.35
CA ALA A 191 -13.01 5.55 14.83
C ALA A 191 -11.89 4.86 14.06
N GLU A 192 -11.78 3.55 14.22
CA GLU A 192 -10.90 2.69 13.44
C GLU A 192 -11.73 1.90 12.43
N CYS A 193 -11.39 2.03 11.16
CA CYS A 193 -12.08 1.35 10.06
C CYS A 193 -11.15 0.30 9.44
N ASN A 194 -11.70 -0.86 9.10
CA ASN A 194 -10.97 -1.84 8.30
C ASN A 194 -10.83 -1.33 6.87
N LEU A 195 -9.62 -1.08 6.39
CA LEU A 195 -9.37 -0.69 5.01
C LEU A 195 -9.22 -1.94 4.13
N LYS A 196 -10.09 -2.09 3.12
CA LYS A 196 -9.90 -3.10 2.07
C LYS A 196 -9.16 -2.45 0.91
N VAL A 197 -8.04 -3.07 0.51
CA VAL A 197 -7.20 -2.59 -0.61
C VAL A 197 -7.04 -3.69 -1.64
N THR A 198 -7.29 -3.38 -2.91
CA THR A 198 -7.03 -4.26 -4.05
C THR A 198 -6.37 -3.50 -5.19
N THR A 199 -5.63 -4.20 -6.07
CA THR A 199 -5.03 -3.59 -7.26
C THR A 199 -5.99 -3.70 -8.44
N SER A 200 -6.22 -2.62 -9.20
CA SER A 200 -7.04 -2.66 -10.42
C SER A 200 -6.23 -3.06 -11.66
N LYS A 201 -6.90 -3.24 -12.81
CA LYS A 201 -6.23 -3.38 -14.10
C LYS A 201 -5.92 -1.99 -14.65
N ASN A 202 -4.72 -1.82 -15.20
CA ASN A 202 -4.35 -0.64 -15.97
C ASN A 202 -5.01 -0.66 -17.34
#